data_AF-A0A6L6CQJ9-F1
#
_entry.id   AF-A0A6L6CQJ9-F1
#
_cell.length_a   1.000
_cell.length_b   1.000
_cell.length_c   1.000
_cell.angle_alpha   90.00
_cell.angle_beta   90.00
_cell.angle_gamma   90.00
#
_symmetry.space_group_name_H-M   'P 1'
#
loop_
_entity.id
_entity.type
_entity.pdbx_description
1 polymer ?
#
loop_
_entity_poly.entity_id
_entity_poly.type
_entity_poly.pdbx_seq_one_letter_code
_entity_poly.pdbx_strand_id
1 'polypeptide(L)'
;MHGLVHVLVCGGTSVQWLDTTTQEWCRITGELSSAARGVGMRWITICPYVGWFTDIEREQVCKRIAKATGGSIDRSTVTHLDNDGFTISFNVCADGQQRFVDVADSLPDSLISEDTLSTAMHSP
;
A
#
# COMPACT_ATOMS: atom_id res chain seq x y z
N MET A 1 -3.37 21.91 13.41
CA MET A 1 -4.53 21.00 13.34
C MET A 1 -3.99 19.60 13.58
N HIS A 2 -4.15 19.05 14.79
CA HIS A 2 -3.67 17.70 15.14
C HIS A 2 -4.75 16.69 14.77
N GLY A 3 -4.86 16.39 13.48
CA GLY A 3 -5.76 15.37 12.94
C GLY A 3 -5.00 14.08 12.66
N LEU A 4 -5.71 12.96 12.59
CA LEU A 4 -5.19 11.66 12.21
C LEU A 4 -4.71 11.73 10.74
N VAL A 5 -3.40 11.88 10.52
CA VAL A 5 -2.85 12.11 9.16
C VAL A 5 -2.78 10.83 8.35
N HIS A 6 -2.44 9.72 9.02
CA HIS A 6 -2.18 8.43 8.40
C HIS A 6 -2.71 7.30 9.26
N VAL A 7 -3.32 6.29 8.63
CA VAL A 7 -3.73 5.05 9.28
C VAL A 7 -3.17 3.84 8.57
N LEU A 8 -2.68 2.89 9.35
CA LEU A 8 -2.34 1.56 8.88
C LEU A 8 -3.46 0.59 9.26
N VAL A 9 -3.95 -0.16 8.28
CA VAL A 9 -4.93 -1.24 8.47
C VAL A 9 -4.28 -2.56 8.11
N CYS A 10 -4.20 -3.47 9.08
CA CYS A 10 -3.85 -4.85 8.82
C CYS A 10 -5.13 -5.65 8.55
N GLY A 11 -5.42 -5.93 7.28
CA GLY A 11 -6.72 -6.46 6.84
C GLY A 11 -6.59 -7.61 5.84
N GLY A 12 -7.18 -8.75 6.18
CA GLY A 12 -7.16 -9.96 5.37
C GLY A 12 -5.81 -10.70 5.37
N THR A 13 -5.79 -11.91 4.80
CA THR A 13 -4.61 -12.75 4.60
C THR A 13 -4.09 -12.65 3.16
N SER A 14 -2.84 -13.06 2.90
CA SER A 14 -2.32 -13.10 1.52
C SER A 14 -3.18 -13.97 0.59
N VAL A 15 -3.70 -15.10 1.09
CA VAL A 15 -4.63 -15.97 0.36
C VAL A 15 -5.94 -15.23 0.02
N GLN A 16 -6.52 -14.52 1.00
CA GLN A 16 -7.73 -13.73 0.74
C GLN A 16 -7.48 -12.64 -0.30
N TRP A 17 -6.33 -11.98 -0.29
CA TRP A 17 -5.98 -10.96 -1.28
C TRP A 17 -5.84 -11.56 -2.69
N LEU A 18 -5.29 -12.78 -2.80
CA LEU A 18 -5.17 -13.55 -4.04
C LEU A 18 -6.52 -14.02 -4.58
N ASP A 19 -7.49 -14.30 -3.71
CA ASP A 19 -8.84 -14.70 -4.11
C ASP A 19 -9.76 -13.50 -4.36
N THR A 20 -9.44 -12.32 -3.81
CA THR A 20 -10.25 -11.11 -3.96
C THR A 20 -10.27 -10.67 -5.43
N THR A 21 -11.48 -10.56 -5.98
CA THR A 21 -11.73 -10.19 -7.36
C THR A 21 -11.53 -8.70 -7.60
N THR A 22 -11.36 -8.30 -8.86
CA THR A 22 -11.27 -6.88 -9.25
C THR A 22 -12.49 -6.08 -8.77
N GLN A 23 -13.70 -6.63 -8.88
CA GLN A 23 -14.93 -5.95 -8.46
C GLN A 23 -14.99 -5.75 -6.94
N GLU A 24 -14.52 -6.73 -6.17
CA GLU A 24 -14.42 -6.58 -4.72
C GLU A 24 -13.38 -5.53 -4.32
N TRP A 25 -12.22 -5.48 -4.99
CA TRP A 25 -11.23 -4.42 -4.79
C TRP A 25 -11.78 -3.02 -5.13
N CYS A 26 -12.59 -2.89 -6.19
CA CYS A 26 -13.30 -1.64 -6.48
C CYS A 26 -14.23 -1.24 -5.30
N ARG A 27 -15.02 -2.20 -4.79
CA ARG A 27 -15.93 -1.97 -3.67
C ARG A 27 -15.18 -1.57 -2.40
N ILE A 28 -14.14 -2.31 -2.03
CA ILE A 28 -13.29 -2.04 -0.86
C ILE A 28 -12.73 -0.62 -0.95
N THR A 29 -12.17 -0.23 -2.11
CA THR A 29 -11.60 1.11 -2.33
C THR A 29 -12.65 2.20 -2.17
N GLY A 30 -13.84 2.02 -2.76
CA GLY A 30 -14.93 2.99 -2.62
C GLY A 30 -15.42 3.14 -1.17
N GLU A 31 -15.48 2.05 -0.41
CA GLU A 31 -15.86 2.07 1.01
C GLU A 31 -14.82 2.81 1.86
N LEU A 32 -13.53 2.61 1.60
CA LEU A 32 -12.43 3.31 2.28
C LEU A 32 -12.44 4.81 2.00
N SER A 33 -12.57 5.19 0.72
CA SER A 33 -12.69 6.61 0.34
C SER A 33 -13.90 7.27 1.01
N SER A 34 -15.06 6.59 1.02
CA SER A 34 -16.26 7.08 1.68
C SER A 34 -16.07 7.26 3.19
N ALA A 35 -15.43 6.30 3.86
CA ALA A 35 -15.15 6.37 5.29
C ALA A 35 -14.17 7.51 5.64
N ALA A 36 -13.15 7.74 4.81
CA ALA A 36 -12.14 8.76 5.04
C ALA A 36 -12.69 10.19 5.01
N ARG A 37 -13.69 10.46 4.15
CA ARG A 37 -14.35 11.78 4.04
C ARG A 37 -14.93 12.28 5.35
N GLY A 38 -15.38 11.37 6.23
CA GLY A 38 -15.97 11.73 7.51
C GLY A 38 -14.97 12.12 8.60
N VAL A 39 -13.68 11.82 8.42
CA VAL A 39 -12.69 11.81 9.51
C VAL A 39 -11.52 12.78 9.27
N GLY A 40 -11.42 13.39 8.07
CA GLY A 40 -10.34 14.32 7.74
C GLY A 40 -8.97 13.64 7.60
N MET A 41 -8.96 12.32 7.37
CA MET A 41 -7.75 11.55 7.12
C MET A 41 -7.18 11.89 5.75
N ARG A 42 -5.86 11.91 5.62
CA ARG A 42 -5.18 12.17 4.34
C ARG A 42 -4.68 10.91 3.66
N TRP A 43 -4.36 9.89 4.44
CA TRP A 43 -3.75 8.67 3.92
C TRP A 43 -4.16 7.43 4.72
N ILE A 44 -4.46 6.34 4.02
CA ILE A 44 -4.50 5.00 4.59
C ILE A 44 -3.55 4.05 3.86
N THR A 45 -2.83 3.23 4.62
CA THR A 45 -2.08 2.08 4.11
C THR A 45 -2.77 0.81 4.57
N ILE A 46 -2.96 -0.13 3.66
CA ILE A 46 -3.55 -1.43 3.96
C ILE A 46 -2.51 -2.49 3.64
N CYS A 47 -2.29 -3.41 4.56
CA CYS A 47 -1.44 -4.58 4.35
C CYS A 47 -2.16 -5.84 4.87
N PRO A 48 -1.85 -7.03 4.33
CA PRO A 48 -2.36 -8.25 4.92
C PRO A 48 -1.78 -8.42 6.32
N TYR A 49 -2.56 -8.95 7.26
CA TYR A 49 -2.08 -9.17 8.62
C TYR A 49 -1.26 -10.46 8.76
N VAL A 50 -1.34 -11.36 7.78
CA VAL A 50 -0.60 -12.63 7.77
C VAL A 50 -0.44 -13.17 6.35
N GLY A 51 0.63 -13.94 6.16
CA GLY A 51 0.96 -14.64 4.93
C GLY A 51 2.02 -13.92 4.12
N TRP A 52 2.57 -14.64 3.15
CA TRP A 52 3.52 -14.12 2.18
C TRP A 52 2.95 -14.29 0.77
N PHE A 53 3.53 -13.55 -0.16
CA PHE A 53 3.32 -13.73 -1.59
C PHE A 53 4.67 -14.08 -2.21
N THR A 54 4.68 -15.06 -3.10
CA THR A 54 5.75 -15.21 -4.08
C THR A 54 5.79 -13.99 -5.01
N ASP A 55 6.88 -13.79 -5.75
CA ASP A 55 7.00 -12.65 -6.66
C ASP A 55 5.89 -12.63 -7.72
N ILE A 56 5.53 -13.80 -8.23
CA ILE A 56 4.44 -13.96 -9.21
C ILE A 56 3.09 -13.59 -8.60
N GLU A 57 2.79 -14.09 -7.39
CA GLU A 57 1.54 -13.77 -6.68
C GLU A 57 1.45 -12.27 -6.35
N ARG A 58 2.57 -11.68 -5.93
CA ARG A 58 2.66 -10.25 -5.63
C ARG A 58 2.35 -9.42 -6.86
N GLU A 59 2.99 -9.73 -7.99
CA GLU A 59 2.74 -9.06 -9.27
C GLU A 59 1.26 -9.19 -9.70
N GLN A 60 0.69 -10.39 -9.56
CA GLN A 60 -0.71 -10.65 -9.89
C GLN A 60 -1.69 -9.82 -9.05
N VAL A 61 -1.48 -9.77 -7.72
CA VAL A 61 -2.31 -8.98 -6.80
C VAL A 61 -2.15 -7.49 -7.07
N CYS A 62 -0.93 -6.98 -7.22
CA CYS A 62 -0.67 -5.57 -7.54
C CYS A 62 -1.39 -5.17 -8.84
N LYS A 63 -1.27 -5.96 -9.92
CA LYS A 63 -1.94 -5.68 -11.20
C LYS A 63 -3.46 -5.69 -11.06
N ARG A 64 -4.01 -6.59 -10.25
CA ARG A 64 -5.46 -6.68 -10.03
C ARG A 64 -5.99 -5.46 -9.27
N ILE A 65 -5.30 -5.06 -8.19
CA ILE A 65 -5.67 -3.87 -7.40
C ILE A 65 -5.51 -2.61 -8.25
N ALA A 66 -4.41 -2.47 -9.00
CA ALA A 66 -4.20 -1.33 -9.90
C ALA A 66 -5.31 -1.24 -10.96
N LYS A 67 -5.69 -2.37 -11.56
CA LYS A 67 -6.81 -2.44 -12.50
C LYS A 67 -8.15 -2.06 -11.85
N ALA A 68 -8.39 -2.46 -10.60
CA ALA A 68 -9.62 -2.16 -9.88
C ALA A 68 -9.73 -0.68 -9.49
N THR A 69 -8.61 -0.05 -9.14
CA THR A 69 -8.57 1.28 -8.53
C THR A 69 -8.14 2.39 -9.49
N GLY A 70 -7.53 2.03 -10.62
CA GLY A 70 -6.79 2.99 -11.46
C GLY A 70 -5.49 3.49 -10.80
N GLY A 71 -5.02 2.83 -9.74
CA GLY A 71 -3.81 3.20 -9.01
C GLY A 71 -2.51 2.86 -9.74
N SER A 72 -1.42 3.50 -9.32
CA SER A 72 -0.06 3.23 -9.79
C SER A 72 0.60 2.16 -8.93
N ILE A 73 1.40 1.30 -9.56
CA ILE A 73 2.19 0.28 -8.87
C ILE A 73 3.61 0.81 -8.69
N ASP A 74 4.10 0.84 -7.45
CA ASP A 74 5.52 0.97 -7.13
C ASP A 74 5.96 -0.21 -6.26
N ARG A 75 6.83 -1.06 -6.81
CA ARG A 75 7.29 -2.31 -6.19
C ARG A 75 6.14 -3.19 -5.70
N SER A 76 5.91 -3.18 -4.39
CA SER A 76 4.91 -3.99 -3.68
C SER A 76 3.71 -3.19 -3.22
N THR A 77 3.62 -1.92 -3.62
CA THR A 77 2.58 -0.99 -3.19
C THR A 77 1.78 -0.54 -4.39
N VAL A 78 0.46 -0.57 -4.27
CA VAL A 78 -0.46 0.07 -5.22
C VAL A 78 -1.04 1.31 -4.57
N THR A 79 -0.77 2.48 -5.13
CA THR A 79 -1.25 3.76 -4.61
C THR A 79 -2.38 4.31 -5.50
N HIS A 80 -3.53 4.55 -4.89
CA HIS A 80 -4.71 5.19 -5.49
C HIS A 80 -4.93 6.55 -4.85
N LEU A 81 -5.12 7.57 -5.67
CA LEU A 81 -5.50 8.92 -5.24
C LEU A 81 -6.98 9.12 -5.57
N ASP A 82 -7.81 9.29 -4.54
CA ASP A 82 -9.21 9.65 -4.72
C ASP A 82 -9.33 11.13 -5.11
N ASN A 83 -10.48 11.50 -5.69
CA ASN A 83 -10.77 12.84 -6.19
C ASN A 83 -10.66 13.95 -5.13
N ASP A 84 -10.86 13.61 -3.86
CA ASP A 84 -10.76 14.55 -2.73
C ASP A 84 -9.33 14.68 -2.16
N GLY A 85 -8.33 14.09 -2.84
CA GLY A 85 -6.93 14.13 -2.42
C GLY A 85 -6.60 13.14 -1.29
N PHE A 86 -7.48 12.18 -1.02
CA PHE A 86 -7.22 11.08 -0.08
C PHE A 86 -6.43 9.97 -0.76
N THR A 87 -5.34 9.54 -0.12
CA THR A 87 -4.46 8.48 -0.64
C THR A 87 -4.79 7.13 -0.01
N ILE A 88 -4.92 6.10 -0.83
CA ILE A 88 -5.04 4.70 -0.41
C ILE A 88 -3.86 3.93 -0.97
N SER A 89 -3.03 3.36 -0.10
CA SER A 89 -1.91 2.52 -0.49
C SER A 89 -2.16 1.07 -0.06
N PHE A 90 -2.21 0.14 -1.01
CA PHE A 90 -2.26 -1.30 -0.74
C PHE A 90 -0.85 -1.85 -0.80
N ASN A 91 -0.27 -2.16 0.36
CA ASN A 91 1.05 -2.76 0.47
C ASN A 91 0.92 -4.28 0.55
N VAL A 92 1.32 -4.94 -0.52
CA VAL A 92 1.32 -6.40 -0.69
C VAL A 92 2.54 -7.05 0.01
N CYS A 93 3.50 -6.25 0.49
CA CYS A 93 4.59 -6.71 1.35
C CYS A 93 4.25 -6.44 2.83
N ALA A 94 3.70 -7.46 3.51
CA ALA A 94 3.44 -7.40 4.95
C ALA A 94 4.71 -7.44 5.82
N ASP A 95 5.85 -7.82 5.24
CA ASP A 95 7.12 -7.92 5.94
C ASP A 95 7.90 -6.60 5.87
N GLY A 96 7.83 -5.83 6.96
CA GLY A 96 8.56 -4.57 7.09
C GLY A 96 10.08 -4.70 7.03
N GLN A 97 10.64 -5.87 7.39
CA GLN A 97 12.08 -6.14 7.29
C GLN A 97 12.47 -6.37 5.84
N GLN A 98 11.70 -7.18 5.11
CA GLN A 98 11.92 -7.37 3.67
C GLN A 98 11.78 -6.04 2.92
N ARG A 99 10.77 -5.24 3.25
CA ARG A 99 10.61 -3.89 2.66
C ARG A 99 11.81 -2.99 2.92
N PHE A 100 12.36 -3.04 4.13
CA PHE A 100 13.57 -2.30 4.47
C PHE A 100 14.78 -2.76 3.63
N VAL A 101 14.97 -4.08 3.50
CA VAL A 101 16.05 -4.65 2.66
C VAL A 101 15.88 -4.25 1.19
N ASP A 102 14.67 -4.39 0.63
CA ASP A 102 14.37 -4.02 -0.76
C ASP A 102 14.67 -2.53 -1.04
N VAL A 103 14.39 -1.65 -0.07
CA VAL A 103 14.69 -0.22 -0.19
C VAL A 103 16.18 0.05 -0.02
N ALA A 104 16.84 -0.57 0.97
CA ALA A 104 18.28 -0.42 1.17
C ALA A 104 19.07 -0.88 -0.07
N ASP A 105 18.73 -2.04 -0.65
CA ASP A 105 19.37 -2.60 -1.84
C ASP A 105 19.17 -1.74 -3.11
N SER A 106 18.14 -0.88 -3.12
CA SER A 106 17.89 0.03 -4.23
C SER A 106 18.64 1.36 -4.14
N LEU A 107 19.24 1.66 -2.99
CA LEU A 107 20.03 2.87 -2.77
C LEU A 107 21.51 2.59 -3.07
N PRO A 108 22.24 3.52 -3.69
CA PRO A 108 23.69 3.39 -3.84
C PRO A 108 24.37 3.35 -2.47
N ASP A 109 25.37 2.48 -2.28
CA ASP A 109 26.13 2.34 -1.01
C ASP A 109 26.69 3.68 -0.47
N SER A 110 26.94 4.64 -1.35
CA SER A 110 27.45 5.98 -1.01
C SER A 110 26.39 6.97 -0.48
N LEU A 111 25.10 6.59 -0.52
CA LEU A 111 23.95 7.43 -0.18
C LEU A 111 23.09 6.88 0.96
N ILE A 112 23.49 5.76 1.57
CA ILE A 112 22.77 5.16 2.69
C ILE A 112 22.98 6.02 3.94
N SER A 113 21.96 6.81 4.28
CA SER A 113 21.81 7.49 5.56
C SER A 113 20.39 7.25 6.08
N GLU A 114 20.16 7.45 7.38
CA GLU A 114 18.83 7.32 7.97
C GLU A 114 17.80 8.23 7.28
N ASP A 115 18.22 9.44 6.88
CA ASP A 115 17.34 10.42 6.22
C ASP A 115 16.98 10.01 4.78
N THR A 116 17.96 9.52 4.01
CA THR A 116 17.74 9.01 2.65
C THR A 116 16.84 7.77 2.67
N LEU A 117 17.08 6.88 3.63
CA LEU A 117 16.32 5.65 3.79
C LEU A 117 14.89 5.92 4.26
N SER A 118 14.72 6.81 5.23
CA SER A 118 13.41 7.26 5.68
C SER A 118 12.61 7.89 4.55
N THR A 119 13.24 8.76 3.74
CA THR A 119 12.59 9.37 2.58
C THR A 119 12.13 8.32 1.57
N ALA A 120 12.97 7.34 1.26
CA ALA A 120 12.62 6.25 0.33
C ALA A 120 11.54 5.31 0.88
N MET A 121 11.50 5.07 2.19
CA MET A 121 10.51 4.21 2.86
C MET A 121 9.13 4.86 3.02
N HIS A 122 9.07 6.18 3.16
CA HIS A 122 7.85 6.94 3.43
C HIS A 122 7.31 7.70 2.21
N SER A 123 7.94 7.54 1.04
CA SER A 123 7.39 8.06 -0.21
C SER A 123 6.06 7.35 -0.52
N PRO A 124 4.96 8.09 -0.79
CA PRO A 124 3.63 7.52 -1.02
C PRO A 124 3.49 6.75 -2.34
#